data_AF-A0A0A7CNA6-F1
#
_entry.id   AF-A0A0A7CNA6-F1
#
_cell.length_a   1.000
_cell.length_b   1.000
_cell.length_c   1.000
_cell.angle_alpha   90.00
_cell.angle_beta   90.00
_cell.angle_gamma   90.00
#
_symmetry.space_group_name_H-M   'P 1'
#
loop_
_entity.id
_entity.type
_entity.pdbx_description
1 polymer ?
#
loop_
_entity_poly.entity_id
_entity_poly.type
_entity_poly.pdbx_seq_one_letter_code
_entity_poly.pdbx_strand_id
1 'polypeptide(L)'
;MQVLTLLTVSLAALCASSARHMSARHHLADFRGHQHHISYDPDNNWIAAVTEHNYTEAILDHFAPVSAVKHWNQRYFVNDEFWAGEGYPVFLYIGGEGPLSASALSKNNYIHTLARSHRALLVAVEHRYYGKSGSLSAGATPAHLRPGSVASSAPLWAKEDFPEYMEVVGNGLRYFGGGECYRAVEQAMVALHALLDGGREGRQKLAELFSPCSPMKNEFDDSVFESSVMSLFQGVAQYNDIYGGLTLTDVCNIFSRGNDSLAQLVDFVNQAKTKPCLDSNFQGTPNGTVEVLSETAFDGKSSSRQWFYQTCNEFGYFQTATTKQSPFWPLKTQTLQNVGLEVCKRVFGIAAHPDTLGTNIYYGSLDITVDHVVFPSGTVDPWHFLAVQNTTHMNMATARPIFIEGTAHCADMHAPNATKDSGHMVWARQQIASAVAAFVHSAVAAE
;
A
#
# COMPACT_ATOMS: atom_id res chain seq x y z
N MET A 1 8.99 -28.80 -31.49
CA MET A 1 8.90 -27.34 -31.28
C MET A 1 7.41 -27.00 -31.22
N GLN A 2 6.79 -27.29 -30.06
CA GLN A 2 5.40 -26.95 -29.77
C GLN A 2 5.46 -25.74 -28.84
N VAL A 3 5.01 -24.59 -29.34
CA VAL A 3 4.81 -23.39 -28.52
C VAL A 3 3.43 -23.58 -27.89
N LEU A 4 3.39 -23.87 -26.59
CA LEU A 4 2.15 -23.85 -25.81
C LEU A 4 1.81 -22.38 -25.53
N THR A 5 0.73 -21.89 -26.12
CA THR A 5 0.18 -20.56 -25.81
C THR A 5 -0.57 -20.66 -24.49
N LEU A 6 -0.12 -19.94 -23.45
CA LEU A 6 -0.74 -19.90 -22.12
C LEU A 6 -1.52 -18.59 -21.97
N LEU A 7 -2.85 -18.70 -21.93
CA LEU A 7 -3.79 -17.60 -21.70
C LEU A 7 -3.70 -17.12 -20.24
N THR A 8 -3.21 -15.89 -20.02
CA THR A 8 -2.89 -15.35 -18.69
C THR A 8 -3.48 -13.96 -18.45
N VAL A 9 -4.38 -13.82 -17.48
CA VAL A 9 -4.91 -12.53 -17.01
C VAL A 9 -4.15 -12.15 -15.73
N SER A 10 -3.54 -10.96 -15.67
CA SER A 10 -2.70 -10.55 -14.53
C SER A 10 -3.35 -9.43 -13.71
N LEU A 11 -3.68 -9.67 -12.45
CA LEU A 11 -3.98 -8.64 -11.45
C LEU A 11 -2.67 -8.19 -10.79
N ALA A 12 -2.30 -6.92 -10.95
CA ALA A 12 -1.17 -6.33 -10.24
C ALA A 12 -1.69 -5.47 -9.08
N ALA A 13 -1.25 -5.74 -7.85
CA ALA A 13 -1.63 -4.94 -6.69
C ALA A 13 -0.54 -4.90 -5.61
N LEU A 14 -0.40 -3.72 -5.02
CA LEU A 14 0.27 -3.47 -3.75
C LEU A 14 -0.80 -3.52 -2.64
N CYS A 15 -1.32 -4.70 -2.26
CA CYS A 15 -2.11 -4.86 -1.02
C CYS A 15 -2.50 -6.31 -0.68
N ALA A 16 -2.24 -6.73 0.57
CA ALA A 16 -2.62 -8.03 1.12
C ALA A 16 -3.86 -7.95 2.04
N SER A 17 -4.69 -9.00 2.05
CA SER A 17 -5.96 -9.05 2.81
C SER A 17 -5.98 -10.14 3.91
N SER A 18 -6.41 -9.85 5.16
CA SER A 18 -7.16 -10.80 6.02
C SER A 18 -7.85 -10.12 7.23
N ALA A 19 -8.95 -10.70 7.73
CA ALA A 19 -9.64 -10.42 9.01
C ALA A 19 -10.15 -11.81 9.54
N ARG A 20 -10.20 -12.18 10.83
CA ARG A 20 -10.53 -11.50 12.10
C ARG A 20 -9.93 -12.22 13.35
N HIS A 21 -9.78 -11.45 14.45
CA HIS A 21 -9.82 -11.77 15.91
C HIS A 21 -9.35 -13.17 16.39
N MET A 22 -8.33 -13.32 17.27
CA MET A 22 -8.29 -12.87 18.67
C MET A 22 -6.91 -13.08 19.33
N SER A 23 -6.59 -12.24 20.33
CA SER A 23 -5.79 -12.55 21.54
C SER A 23 -4.28 -12.89 21.40
N ALA A 24 -3.48 -11.85 21.66
CA ALA A 24 -2.20 -11.86 22.41
C ALA A 24 -0.92 -12.38 21.74
N ARG A 25 -0.01 -11.41 21.52
CA ARG A 25 1.48 -11.46 21.42
C ARG A 25 2.07 -11.89 20.07
N HIS A 26 2.40 -10.91 19.21
CA HIS A 26 3.74 -10.33 18.97
C HIS A 26 3.66 -9.35 17.78
N HIS A 27 4.33 -8.21 17.92
CA HIS A 27 3.98 -6.93 17.30
C HIS A 27 4.57 -6.73 15.88
N LEU A 28 3.72 -6.31 14.93
CA LEU A 28 4.09 -5.73 13.64
C LEU A 28 4.15 -4.20 13.79
N ALA A 29 5.13 -3.57 13.18
CA ALA A 29 5.17 -2.13 12.97
C ALA A 29 6.02 -1.84 11.74
N ASP A 30 5.49 -1.09 10.77
CA ASP A 30 6.34 -0.29 9.90
C ASP A 30 7.03 0.80 10.74
N PHE A 31 8.14 1.28 10.20
CA PHE A 31 9.02 2.30 10.74
C PHE A 31 8.32 3.60 11.18
N ARG A 32 7.16 3.95 10.59
CA ARG A 32 6.36 5.14 10.99
C ARG A 32 5.28 4.83 12.04
N GLY A 33 5.35 3.66 12.69
CA GLY A 33 4.38 3.21 13.68
C GLY A 33 3.09 2.65 13.09
N HIS A 34 2.97 2.52 11.76
CA HIS A 34 1.84 1.86 11.13
C HIS A 34 1.85 0.37 11.46
N GLN A 35 0.76 -0.14 12.03
CA GLN A 35 0.42 -1.55 11.82
C GLN A 35 -0.17 -1.67 10.43
N HIS A 36 0.66 -1.98 9.45
CA HIS A 36 0.11 -2.59 8.24
C HIS A 36 -0.37 -3.98 8.64
N HIS A 37 -1.61 -4.28 8.30
CA HIS A 37 -1.98 -5.64 7.96
C HIS A 37 -1.27 -6.03 6.66
N ILE A 38 0.06 -6.13 6.71
CA ILE A 38 0.68 -7.33 6.16
C ILE A 38 0.15 -8.40 7.10
N SER A 39 -0.97 -9.03 6.74
CA SER A 39 -1.32 -10.31 7.33
C SER A 39 -0.23 -11.28 6.92
N TYR A 40 0.91 -11.23 7.62
CA TYR A 40 1.61 -12.45 7.95
C TYR A 40 0.60 -13.23 8.77
N ASP A 41 -0.12 -14.13 8.10
CA ASP A 41 -0.72 -15.26 8.80
C ASP A 41 0.49 -16.11 9.21
N PRO A 42 0.94 -16.08 10.49
CA PRO A 42 1.94 -17.01 10.97
C PRO A 42 1.36 -18.43 10.94
N ASP A 43 0.04 -18.51 10.98
CA ASP A 43 -0.66 -19.75 10.88
C ASP A 43 -0.67 -20.08 9.40
N ASN A 44 0.11 -21.09 9.11
CA ASN A 44 -0.01 -21.94 7.95
C ASN A 44 -1.40 -22.62 8.00
N ASN A 45 -2.48 -21.83 8.06
CA ASN A 45 -3.85 -22.29 7.98
C ASN A 45 -3.93 -22.87 6.59
N TRP A 46 -3.76 -24.18 6.53
CA TRP A 46 -3.91 -25.00 5.36
C TRP A 46 -5.24 -24.65 4.69
N ILE A 47 -5.21 -23.70 3.75
CA ILE A 47 -6.29 -23.51 2.80
C ILE A 47 -6.14 -24.72 1.89
N ALA A 48 -6.94 -25.76 2.11
CA ALA A 48 -6.71 -27.10 1.57
C ALA A 48 -6.48 -27.18 0.05
N ALA A 49 -6.86 -26.14 -0.71
CA ALA A 49 -6.68 -26.04 -2.16
C ALA A 49 -5.48 -25.20 -2.61
N VAL A 50 -4.72 -24.56 -1.71
CA VAL A 50 -3.58 -23.70 -2.07
C VAL A 50 -2.27 -24.43 -1.76
N THR A 51 -1.41 -24.57 -2.77
CA THR A 51 -0.08 -25.20 -2.64
C THR A 51 1.03 -24.18 -2.84
N GLU A 52 2.06 -24.24 -1.99
CA GLU A 52 3.28 -23.40 -2.07
C GLU A 52 4.33 -24.09 -2.93
N HIS A 53 4.93 -23.35 -3.86
CA HIS A 53 5.96 -23.82 -4.79
C HIS A 53 7.13 -22.82 -4.85
N ASN A 54 8.26 -23.28 -5.38
CA ASN A 54 9.41 -22.43 -5.68
C ASN A 54 9.86 -22.66 -7.12
N TYR A 55 10.01 -21.58 -7.87
CA TYR A 55 10.61 -21.60 -9.20
C TYR A 55 12.10 -21.36 -9.08
N THR A 56 12.92 -22.40 -9.29
CA THR A 56 14.37 -22.38 -9.06
C THR A 56 15.18 -21.82 -10.23
N GLU A 57 14.52 -21.55 -11.35
CA GLU A 57 15.12 -21.02 -12.58
C GLU A 57 14.76 -19.55 -12.81
N ALA A 58 14.26 -18.85 -11.78
CA ALA A 58 14.01 -17.42 -11.89
C ALA A 58 15.33 -16.69 -12.21
N ILE A 59 15.36 -15.87 -13.25
CA ILE A 59 16.58 -15.15 -13.63
C ILE A 59 16.87 -14.07 -12.59
N LEU A 60 18.14 -14.03 -12.18
CA LEU A 60 18.68 -13.16 -11.15
C LEU A 60 18.99 -11.75 -11.64
N ASP A 61 19.20 -11.57 -12.92
CA ASP A 61 19.42 -10.26 -13.50
C ASP A 61 19.03 -10.38 -14.97
N HIS A 62 17.85 -9.86 -15.29
CA HIS A 62 17.33 -9.94 -16.65
C HIS A 62 18.02 -8.96 -17.60
N PHE A 63 18.86 -8.06 -17.07
CA PHE A 63 19.67 -7.12 -17.84
C PHE A 63 21.12 -7.60 -17.99
N ALA A 64 21.51 -8.67 -17.28
CA ALA A 64 22.81 -9.30 -17.46
C ALA A 64 22.91 -9.94 -18.85
N PRO A 65 24.12 -9.96 -19.46
CA PRO A 65 24.33 -10.72 -20.68
C PRO A 65 24.04 -12.21 -20.43
N VAL A 66 23.57 -12.92 -21.46
CA VAL A 66 23.20 -14.34 -21.38
C VAL A 66 24.31 -15.21 -20.76
N SER A 67 25.57 -14.88 -21.02
CA SER A 67 26.75 -15.56 -20.47
C SER A 67 26.95 -15.42 -18.96
N ALA A 68 26.28 -14.46 -18.32
CA ALA A 68 26.38 -14.16 -16.90
C ALA A 68 25.05 -14.41 -16.15
N VAL A 69 24.07 -15.03 -16.82
CA VAL A 69 22.78 -15.36 -16.21
C VAL A 69 23.00 -16.27 -15.03
N LYS A 70 22.43 -15.85 -13.91
CA LYS A 70 22.32 -16.63 -12.69
C LYS A 70 20.84 -16.82 -12.39
N HIS A 71 20.55 -17.79 -11.53
CA HIS A 71 19.18 -18.11 -11.12
C HIS A 71 19.01 -17.99 -9.61
N TRP A 72 17.77 -17.80 -9.19
CA TRP A 72 17.34 -17.80 -7.80
C TRP A 72 15.98 -18.47 -7.64
N ASN A 73 15.58 -18.67 -6.38
CA ASN A 73 14.31 -19.30 -6.04
C ASN A 73 13.23 -18.24 -5.83
N GLN A 74 12.26 -18.15 -6.73
CA GLN A 74 11.10 -17.30 -6.57
C GLN A 74 9.90 -18.09 -6.05
N ARG A 75 9.32 -17.64 -4.95
CA ARG A 75 8.14 -18.29 -4.36
C ARG A 75 6.87 -17.95 -5.13
N TYR A 76 5.99 -18.94 -5.28
CA TYR A 76 4.64 -18.73 -5.79
C TYR A 76 3.66 -19.71 -5.17
N PHE A 77 2.37 -19.39 -5.26
CA PHE A 77 1.26 -20.22 -4.79
C PHE A 77 0.36 -20.58 -5.95
N VAL A 78 -0.24 -21.78 -5.89
CA VAL A 78 -1.19 -22.28 -6.88
C VAL A 78 -2.45 -22.73 -6.18
N ASN A 79 -3.61 -22.36 -6.74
CA ASN A 79 -4.91 -22.89 -6.35
C ASN A 79 -5.66 -23.38 -7.59
N ASP A 80 -5.90 -24.69 -7.65
CA ASP A 80 -6.53 -25.39 -8.76
C ASP A 80 -8.00 -25.79 -8.48
N GLU A 81 -8.61 -25.28 -7.40
CA GLU A 81 -9.98 -25.62 -6.95
C GLU A 81 -11.03 -25.55 -8.08
N PHE A 82 -10.88 -24.62 -9.02
CA PHE A 82 -11.82 -24.38 -10.11
C PHE A 82 -11.28 -24.71 -11.50
N TRP A 83 -10.01 -25.09 -11.60
CA TRP A 83 -9.34 -25.19 -12.88
C TRP A 83 -9.89 -26.35 -13.70
N ALA A 84 -10.32 -26.06 -14.92
CA ALA A 84 -10.90 -27.06 -15.81
C ALA A 84 -9.92 -27.70 -16.79
N GLY A 85 -8.62 -27.43 -16.65
CA GLY A 85 -7.56 -27.98 -17.48
C GLY A 85 -7.13 -27.06 -18.62
N GLU A 86 -6.42 -27.64 -19.59
CA GLU A 86 -5.91 -26.94 -20.77
C GLU A 86 -7.04 -26.23 -21.55
N GLY A 87 -6.76 -25.03 -22.07
CA GLY A 87 -7.73 -24.17 -22.76
C GLY A 87 -8.58 -23.27 -21.85
N TYR A 88 -8.43 -23.37 -20.52
CA TYR A 88 -9.05 -22.45 -19.55
C TYR A 88 -8.02 -21.42 -19.04
N PRO A 89 -8.48 -20.21 -18.63
CA PRO A 89 -7.57 -19.11 -18.30
C PRO A 89 -6.77 -19.37 -17.01
N VAL A 90 -5.60 -18.75 -16.93
CA VAL A 90 -4.83 -18.59 -15.69
C VAL A 90 -5.02 -17.16 -15.17
N PHE A 91 -5.44 -17.03 -13.93
CA PHE A 91 -5.52 -15.76 -13.22
C PHE A 91 -4.30 -15.62 -12.32
N LEU A 92 -3.42 -14.70 -12.70
CA LEU A 92 -2.18 -14.39 -12.01
C LEU A 92 -2.39 -13.20 -11.07
N TYR A 93 -2.08 -13.39 -9.79
CA TYR A 93 -1.95 -12.35 -8.79
C TYR A 93 -0.46 -11.99 -8.63
N ILE A 94 -0.09 -10.73 -8.86
CA ILE A 94 1.27 -10.24 -8.66
C ILE A 94 1.35 -9.65 -7.25
N GLY A 95 2.21 -10.24 -6.41
CA GLY A 95 2.43 -9.76 -5.05
C GLY A 95 3.02 -8.35 -5.00
N GLY A 96 2.62 -7.60 -3.98
CA GLY A 96 3.14 -6.27 -3.68
C GLY A 96 4.39 -6.27 -2.80
N GLU A 97 4.53 -5.20 -2.02
CA GLU A 97 5.64 -4.84 -1.14
C GLU A 97 5.64 -5.60 0.20
N GLY A 98 5.36 -6.89 0.17
CA GLY A 98 5.32 -7.72 1.37
C GLY A 98 5.39 -9.22 1.11
N PRO A 99 5.52 -10.02 2.18
CA PRO A 99 5.49 -11.47 2.07
C PRO A 99 4.14 -11.94 1.51
N LEU A 100 4.20 -12.72 0.44
CA LEU A 100 3.02 -13.35 -0.13
C LEU A 100 2.63 -14.57 0.71
N SER A 101 1.33 -14.82 0.83
CA SER A 101 0.79 -16.00 1.52
C SER A 101 -0.34 -16.64 0.72
N ALA A 102 -0.74 -17.84 1.13
CA ALA A 102 -1.85 -18.57 0.52
C ALA A 102 -3.18 -17.79 0.57
N SER A 103 -3.32 -16.81 1.47
CA SER A 103 -4.54 -16.00 1.58
C SER A 103 -4.84 -15.19 0.32
N ALA A 104 -3.82 -14.83 -0.47
CA ALA A 104 -3.97 -14.10 -1.74
C ALA A 104 -4.85 -14.84 -2.75
N LEU A 105 -4.87 -16.18 -2.70
CA LEU A 105 -5.69 -17.04 -3.56
C LEU A 105 -6.91 -17.64 -2.85
N SER A 106 -7.26 -17.12 -1.68
CA SER A 106 -8.38 -17.61 -0.88
C SER A 106 -9.72 -16.99 -1.26
N LYS A 107 -10.81 -17.59 -0.77
CA LYS A 107 -12.20 -17.08 -0.89
C LYS A 107 -12.43 -15.67 -0.36
N ASN A 108 -11.48 -15.09 0.38
CA ASN A 108 -11.57 -13.72 0.87
C ASN A 108 -11.18 -12.69 -0.20
N ASN A 109 -10.64 -13.13 -1.33
CA ASN A 109 -10.23 -12.28 -2.44
C ASN A 109 -11.17 -12.43 -3.63
N TYR A 110 -11.38 -11.33 -4.36
CA TYR A 110 -12.28 -11.27 -5.49
C TYR A 110 -11.77 -12.09 -6.68
N ILE A 111 -10.45 -12.20 -6.84
CA ILE A 111 -9.83 -13.06 -7.86
C ILE A 111 -10.28 -14.52 -7.73
N HIS A 112 -10.48 -15.02 -6.50
CA HIS A 112 -11.01 -16.37 -6.25
C HIS A 112 -12.47 -16.50 -6.72
N THR A 113 -13.28 -15.47 -6.48
CA THR A 113 -14.67 -15.40 -6.97
C THR A 113 -14.71 -15.40 -8.51
N LEU A 114 -13.88 -14.59 -9.15
CA LEU A 114 -13.79 -14.54 -10.62
C LEU A 114 -13.29 -15.88 -11.18
N ALA A 115 -12.29 -16.50 -10.57
CA ALA A 115 -11.75 -17.79 -11.01
C ALA A 115 -12.81 -18.90 -11.00
N ARG A 116 -13.71 -18.92 -10.01
CA ARG A 116 -14.85 -19.85 -9.99
C ARG A 116 -15.75 -19.70 -11.23
N SER A 117 -16.07 -18.47 -11.61
CA SER A 117 -16.93 -18.18 -12.77
C SER A 117 -16.26 -18.50 -14.11
N HIS A 118 -14.93 -18.39 -14.19
CA HIS A 118 -14.16 -18.63 -15.40
C HIS A 118 -13.50 -20.01 -15.46
N ARG A 119 -13.68 -20.84 -14.43
CA ARG A 119 -13.01 -22.14 -14.26
C ARG A 119 -11.48 -22.02 -14.41
N ALA A 120 -10.94 -20.94 -13.86
CA ALA A 120 -9.55 -20.51 -14.03
C ALA A 120 -8.61 -21.18 -13.03
N LEU A 121 -7.35 -21.39 -13.43
CA LEU A 121 -6.27 -21.67 -12.50
C LEU A 121 -5.87 -20.38 -11.79
N LEU A 122 -5.69 -20.41 -10.46
CA LEU A 122 -5.18 -19.29 -9.70
C LEU A 122 -3.68 -19.49 -9.44
N VAL A 123 -2.89 -18.47 -9.75
CA VAL A 123 -1.45 -18.42 -9.44
C VAL A 123 -1.15 -17.10 -8.76
N ALA A 124 -0.36 -17.10 -7.69
CA ALA A 124 0.12 -15.87 -7.06
C ALA A 124 1.65 -15.91 -6.97
N VAL A 125 2.32 -14.91 -7.53
CA VAL A 125 3.78 -14.83 -7.56
C VAL A 125 4.28 -13.83 -6.52
N GLU A 126 5.23 -14.25 -5.68
CA GLU A 126 5.84 -13.36 -4.69
C GLU A 126 6.81 -12.41 -5.37
N HIS A 127 6.75 -11.14 -4.99
CA HIS A 127 7.66 -10.13 -5.49
C HIS A 127 9.09 -10.42 -5.01
N ARG A 128 10.07 -10.27 -5.91
CA ARG A 128 11.50 -10.37 -5.58
C ARG A 128 11.87 -9.44 -4.42
N TYR A 129 12.78 -9.87 -3.56
CA TYR A 129 13.21 -9.21 -2.31
C TYR A 129 12.23 -9.25 -1.14
N TYR A 130 11.00 -9.73 -1.33
CA TYR A 130 9.98 -9.80 -0.29
C TYR A 130 9.74 -11.23 0.20
N GLY A 131 9.39 -11.37 1.48
CA GLY A 131 9.04 -12.67 2.07
C GLY A 131 10.14 -13.72 1.94
N LYS A 132 9.78 -14.93 1.49
CA LYS A 132 10.75 -16.01 1.29
C LYS A 132 11.53 -15.87 -0.04
N SER A 133 11.15 -14.91 -0.88
CA SER A 133 11.83 -14.50 -2.11
C SER A 133 12.95 -13.47 -1.86
N GLY A 134 13.53 -13.48 -0.65
CA GLY A 134 14.46 -12.46 -0.13
C GLY A 134 15.95 -12.71 -0.34
N SER A 135 16.38 -13.85 -0.89
CA SER A 135 17.80 -14.09 -1.18
C SER A 135 18.17 -13.50 -2.54
N LEU A 136 19.10 -12.52 -2.55
CA LEU A 136 19.63 -11.74 -3.67
C LEU A 136 19.71 -12.56 -4.97
N SER A 137 19.34 -12.03 -6.15
CA SER A 137 19.64 -10.71 -6.72
C SER A 137 18.71 -10.37 -7.93
N ALA A 138 18.70 -9.07 -8.25
CA ALA A 138 18.30 -8.27 -9.42
C ALA A 138 17.06 -8.58 -10.30
N GLY A 139 16.10 -7.64 -10.24
CA GLY A 139 15.25 -7.06 -11.30
C GLY A 139 14.69 -7.90 -12.46
N ALA A 140 13.36 -7.85 -12.62
CA ALA A 140 12.64 -8.08 -13.87
C ALA A 140 11.16 -7.73 -13.78
N THR A 141 10.69 -7.26 -14.92
CA THR A 141 9.31 -7.28 -15.40
C THR A 141 9.12 -8.50 -16.32
N PRO A 142 8.02 -9.26 -16.20
CA PRO A 142 7.68 -10.27 -17.20
C PRO A 142 7.22 -9.58 -18.49
N ALA A 143 7.92 -9.85 -19.59
CA ALA A 143 7.41 -9.57 -20.93
C ALA A 143 6.54 -10.75 -21.39
N HIS A 144 5.37 -10.43 -21.96
CA HIS A 144 4.50 -11.31 -22.76
C HIS A 144 3.46 -12.20 -22.02
N LEU A 145 2.77 -11.68 -21.01
CA LEU A 145 1.51 -12.25 -20.53
C LEU A 145 0.32 -11.42 -21.04
N ARG A 146 -0.63 -12.00 -21.80
CA ARG A 146 -1.94 -11.39 -22.10
C ARG A 146 -3.01 -12.50 -22.22
N PRO A 147 -4.24 -12.24 -21.73
CA PRO A 147 -5.06 -11.11 -22.14
C PRO A 147 -5.69 -10.35 -20.97
N GLY A 148 -5.08 -9.24 -20.59
CA GLY A 148 -5.70 -8.19 -19.79
C GLY A 148 -5.34 -8.14 -18.31
N SER A 149 -5.64 -7.00 -17.68
CA SER A 149 -5.26 -6.70 -16.30
C SER A 149 -6.33 -5.89 -15.55
N VAL A 150 -6.42 -6.12 -14.24
CA VAL A 150 -7.10 -5.24 -13.29
C VAL A 150 -6.00 -4.68 -12.38
N ALA A 151 -5.76 -3.38 -12.48
CA ALA A 151 -4.74 -2.67 -11.71
C ALA A 151 -5.44 -1.84 -10.63
N SER A 152 -5.77 -2.49 -9.50
CA SER A 152 -6.49 -1.83 -8.41
C SER A 152 -5.58 -0.88 -7.64
N SER A 153 -6.06 0.35 -7.44
CA SER A 153 -5.44 1.41 -6.65
C SER A 153 -3.96 1.63 -6.99
N ALA A 154 -3.61 1.51 -8.27
CA ALA A 154 -2.23 1.49 -8.74
C ALA A 154 -1.67 2.91 -8.95
N PRO A 155 -0.74 3.40 -8.11
CA PRO A 155 -0.11 4.70 -8.29
C PRO A 155 0.91 4.64 -9.45
N LEU A 156 0.47 5.01 -10.65
CA LEU A 156 1.29 4.95 -11.86
C LEU A 156 2.22 6.16 -12.00
N TRP A 157 1.85 7.29 -11.40
CA TRP A 157 2.64 8.50 -11.46
C TRP A 157 3.71 8.52 -10.36
N ALA A 158 4.94 8.12 -10.72
CA ALA A 158 6.11 8.27 -9.86
C ALA A 158 6.33 9.75 -9.51
N LYS A 159 6.38 10.08 -8.22
CA LYS A 159 6.44 11.47 -7.75
C LYS A 159 7.24 11.56 -6.48
N GLU A 160 8.31 12.35 -6.49
CA GLU A 160 9.26 12.45 -5.37
C GLU A 160 8.59 12.93 -4.08
N ASP A 161 8.12 14.19 -4.08
CA ASP A 161 7.40 14.80 -2.96
C ASP A 161 5.90 14.61 -3.16
N PHE A 162 5.24 13.96 -2.19
CA PHE A 162 3.83 13.58 -2.30
C PHE A 162 2.98 14.15 -1.14
N PRO A 163 2.77 15.48 -1.09
CA PRO A 163 1.91 16.09 -0.08
C PRO A 163 0.42 15.81 -0.30
N GLU A 164 0.00 15.50 -1.53
CA GLU A 164 -1.42 15.27 -1.86
C GLU A 164 -2.00 14.02 -1.20
N TYR A 165 -1.16 13.09 -0.74
CA TYR A 165 -1.59 12.01 0.15
C TYR A 165 -2.39 12.59 1.33
N MET A 166 -1.85 13.61 1.99
CA MET A 166 -2.48 14.24 3.15
C MET A 166 -3.62 15.19 2.77
N GLU A 167 -3.69 15.66 1.53
CA GLU A 167 -4.87 16.36 1.01
C GLU A 167 -6.05 15.40 0.89
N VAL A 168 -5.81 14.21 0.34
CA VAL A 168 -6.86 13.18 0.21
C VAL A 168 -7.33 12.69 1.58
N VAL A 169 -6.42 12.49 2.55
CA VAL A 169 -6.82 12.20 3.94
C VAL A 169 -7.74 13.29 4.49
N GLY A 170 -7.40 14.56 4.27
CA GLY A 170 -8.25 15.71 4.62
C GLY A 170 -9.61 15.69 3.91
N ASN A 171 -9.64 15.35 2.62
CA ASN A 171 -10.88 15.21 1.86
C ASN A 171 -11.76 14.08 2.38
N GLY A 172 -11.16 12.95 2.81
CA GLY A 172 -11.86 11.87 3.50
C GLY A 172 -12.54 12.35 4.79
N LEU A 173 -11.81 13.09 5.65
CA LEU A 173 -12.39 13.69 6.86
C LEU A 173 -13.56 14.63 6.53
N ARG A 174 -13.43 15.43 5.47
CA ARG A 174 -14.50 16.32 5.00
C ARG A 174 -15.70 15.54 4.44
N TYR A 175 -15.47 14.43 3.74
CA TYR A 175 -16.51 13.59 3.17
C TYR A 175 -17.37 12.93 4.26
N PHE A 176 -16.73 12.38 5.31
CA PHE A 176 -17.45 11.67 6.37
C PHE A 176 -17.93 12.55 7.52
N GLY A 177 -17.22 13.63 7.86
CA GLY A 177 -17.55 14.49 9.02
C GLY A 177 -17.71 15.98 8.70
N GLY A 178 -17.76 16.34 7.41
CA GLY A 178 -17.95 17.72 6.98
C GLY A 178 -16.77 18.66 7.27
N GLY A 179 -16.98 19.94 7.02
CA GLY A 179 -15.95 20.98 7.25
C GLY A 179 -15.64 21.23 8.72
N GLU A 180 -16.46 20.75 9.64
CA GLU A 180 -16.21 20.85 11.09
C GLU A 180 -15.14 19.84 11.54
N CYS A 181 -15.28 18.56 11.16
CA CYS A 181 -14.28 17.54 11.44
C CYS A 181 -12.90 17.94 10.86
N TYR A 182 -12.88 18.39 9.60
CA TYR A 182 -11.65 18.87 8.95
C TYR A 182 -10.95 19.98 9.77
N ARG A 183 -11.71 21.00 10.19
CA ARG A 183 -11.17 22.15 10.94
C ARG A 183 -10.72 21.76 12.35
N ALA A 184 -11.43 20.85 13.01
CA ALA A 184 -11.03 20.36 14.33
C ALA A 184 -9.69 19.61 14.27
N VAL A 185 -9.50 18.76 13.25
CA VAL A 185 -8.21 18.09 13.02
C VAL A 185 -7.11 19.10 12.68
N GLU A 186 -7.39 20.09 11.83
CA GLU A 186 -6.42 21.17 11.53
C GLU A 186 -6.00 21.94 12.79
N GLN A 187 -6.94 22.35 13.63
CA GLN A 187 -6.67 23.03 14.90
C GLN A 187 -5.86 22.16 15.85
N ALA A 188 -6.08 20.85 15.84
CA ALA A 188 -5.27 19.92 16.62
C ALA A 188 -3.83 19.82 16.10
N MET A 189 -3.62 19.81 14.79
CA MET A 189 -2.26 19.82 14.20
C MET A 189 -1.53 21.13 14.51
N VAL A 190 -2.23 22.27 14.49
CA VAL A 190 -1.68 23.56 14.94
C VAL A 190 -1.25 23.48 16.41
N ALA A 191 -2.12 22.95 17.28
CA ALA A 191 -1.82 22.83 18.70
C ALA A 191 -0.67 21.85 18.98
N LEU A 192 -0.62 20.72 18.27
CA LEU A 192 0.46 19.74 18.37
C LEU A 192 1.81 20.36 18.01
N HIS A 193 1.89 21.04 16.86
CA HIS A 193 3.13 21.65 16.40
C HIS A 193 3.58 22.79 17.34
N ALA A 194 2.64 23.58 17.87
CA ALA A 194 2.94 24.60 18.86
C ALA A 194 3.58 24.02 20.15
N LEU A 195 3.29 22.77 20.53
CA LEU A 195 3.97 22.12 21.65
C LEU A 195 5.42 21.76 21.32
N LEU A 196 5.72 21.33 20.08
CA LEU A 196 7.09 21.05 19.63
C LEU A 196 7.95 22.32 19.62
N ASP A 197 7.37 23.44 19.18
CA ASP A 197 8.00 24.76 19.12
C ASP A 197 8.05 25.48 20.48
N GLY A 198 7.24 25.04 21.46
CA GLY A 198 7.08 25.67 22.78
C GLY A 198 8.27 25.51 23.74
N GLY A 199 9.47 25.17 23.24
CA GLY A 199 10.67 24.98 24.04
C GLY A 199 10.52 23.87 25.09
N ARG A 200 11.11 24.05 26.27
CA ARG A 200 11.13 23.02 27.33
C ARG A 200 9.73 22.69 27.85
N GLU A 201 8.92 23.71 28.11
CA GLU A 201 7.56 23.53 28.68
C GLU A 201 6.63 22.85 27.67
N GLY A 202 6.66 23.30 26.41
CA GLY A 202 5.91 22.67 25.32
C GLY A 202 6.28 21.20 25.14
N ARG A 203 7.58 20.89 25.09
CA ARG A 203 8.07 19.50 24.95
C ARG A 203 7.75 18.63 26.16
N GLN A 204 7.77 19.18 27.38
CA GLN A 204 7.32 18.44 28.56
C GLN A 204 5.84 18.08 28.46
N LYS A 205 4.99 19.07 28.15
CA LYS A 205 3.56 18.84 27.97
C LYS A 205 3.26 17.85 26.84
N LEU A 206 3.99 17.92 25.72
CA LEU A 206 3.89 16.95 24.64
C LEU A 206 4.23 15.54 25.12
N ALA A 207 5.32 15.39 25.89
CA ALA A 207 5.72 14.09 26.41
C ALA A 207 4.67 13.49 27.35
N GLU A 208 4.05 14.32 28.18
CA GLU A 208 2.96 13.91 29.08
C GLU A 208 1.69 13.48 28.32
N LEU A 209 1.35 14.17 27.23
CA LEU A 209 0.12 13.91 26.48
C LEU A 209 0.24 12.75 25.48
N PHE A 210 1.39 12.59 24.84
CA PHE A 210 1.55 11.70 23.68
C PHE A 210 2.52 10.54 23.90
N SER A 211 3.28 10.54 25.00
CA SER A 211 4.22 9.47 25.36
C SER A 211 5.16 9.08 24.21
N PRO A 212 6.08 9.94 23.74
CA PRO A 212 7.10 9.57 22.77
C PRO A 212 7.98 8.44 23.31
N CYS A 213 8.34 7.47 22.46
CA CYS A 213 9.18 6.33 22.83
C CYS A 213 10.61 6.73 23.22
N SER A 214 11.10 7.89 22.79
CA SER A 214 12.45 8.36 23.08
C SER A 214 12.51 9.89 23.17
N PRO A 215 13.49 10.45 23.90
CA PRO A 215 13.68 11.89 23.95
C PRO A 215 14.05 12.46 22.57
N MET A 216 13.25 13.39 22.06
CA MET A 216 13.48 14.08 20.79
C MET A 216 14.51 15.21 20.95
N LYS A 217 15.59 15.18 20.17
CA LYS A 217 16.77 16.06 20.36
C LYS A 217 16.97 17.05 19.21
N ASN A 218 16.43 16.77 18.04
CA ASN A 218 16.65 17.55 16.81
C ASN A 218 15.44 17.43 15.88
N GLU A 219 15.46 18.19 14.78
CA GLU A 219 14.37 18.25 13.81
C GLU A 219 14.04 16.90 13.15
N PHE A 220 15.01 15.97 13.03
CA PHE A 220 14.75 14.65 12.48
C PHE A 220 13.95 13.80 13.47
N ASP A 221 14.25 13.88 14.77
CA ASP A 221 13.46 13.20 15.80
C ASP A 221 12.03 13.76 15.85
N ASP A 222 11.90 15.09 15.74
CA ASP A 222 10.60 15.77 15.66
C ASP A 222 9.81 15.29 14.41
N SER A 223 10.50 15.07 13.28
CA SER A 223 9.89 14.52 12.07
C SER A 223 9.38 13.09 12.25
N VAL A 224 10.10 12.24 12.98
CA VAL A 224 9.62 10.87 13.26
C VAL A 224 8.38 10.91 14.15
N PHE A 225 8.35 11.81 15.14
CA PHE A 225 7.19 11.97 16.01
C PHE A 225 5.96 12.51 15.26
N GLU A 226 6.13 13.58 14.48
CA GLU A 226 5.03 14.11 13.65
C GLU A 226 4.55 13.07 12.62
N SER A 227 5.48 12.32 12.00
CA SER A 227 5.12 11.21 11.10
C SER A 227 4.33 10.13 11.85
N SER A 228 4.65 9.85 13.11
CA SER A 228 3.94 8.85 13.93
C SER A 228 2.51 9.27 14.33
N VAL A 229 2.23 10.57 14.39
CA VAL A 229 0.85 11.07 14.58
C VAL A 229 0.12 11.08 13.24
N MET A 230 0.77 11.59 12.20
CA MET A 230 0.24 11.65 10.84
C MET A 230 -0.14 10.25 10.33
N SER A 231 0.69 9.26 10.60
CA SER A 231 0.54 7.86 10.19
C SER A 231 -0.76 7.20 10.69
N LEU A 232 -1.25 7.61 11.86
CA LEU A 232 -2.52 7.11 12.40
C LEU A 232 -3.71 7.51 11.52
N PHE A 233 -3.72 8.75 11.03
CA PHE A 233 -4.77 9.22 10.12
C PHE A 233 -4.65 8.60 8.72
N GLN A 234 -3.42 8.46 8.23
CA GLN A 234 -3.13 7.81 6.96
C GLN A 234 -3.63 6.35 6.96
N GLY A 235 -3.38 5.60 8.04
CA GLY A 235 -3.83 4.22 8.18
C GLY A 235 -5.36 4.10 8.20
N VAL A 236 -6.05 5.00 8.92
CA VAL A 236 -7.51 5.03 8.94
C VAL A 236 -8.09 5.34 7.55
N ALA A 237 -7.54 6.33 6.84
CA ALA A 237 -8.03 6.71 5.51
C ALA A 237 -7.78 5.61 4.47
N GLN A 238 -6.54 5.11 4.39
CA GLN A 238 -6.14 4.10 3.41
C GLN A 238 -6.93 2.79 3.57
N TYR A 239 -7.25 2.41 4.81
CA TYR A 239 -7.92 1.13 5.09
C TYR A 239 -9.34 1.28 5.69
N ASN A 240 -10.00 2.40 5.41
CA ASN A 240 -11.30 2.74 5.98
C ASN A 240 -12.35 1.63 5.73
N ASP A 241 -12.90 1.07 6.82
CA ASP A 241 -13.89 -0.03 6.85
C ASP A 241 -13.46 -1.34 6.13
N ILE A 242 -12.14 -1.57 5.97
CA ILE A 242 -11.63 -2.80 5.37
C ILE A 242 -11.35 -3.88 6.44
N TYR A 243 -10.50 -3.58 7.43
CA TYR A 243 -9.98 -4.59 8.38
C TYR A 243 -10.60 -4.55 9.79
N GLY A 244 -11.61 -3.71 10.02
CA GLY A 244 -12.32 -3.66 11.31
C GLY A 244 -11.59 -2.88 12.42
N GLY A 245 -10.97 -1.75 12.08
CA GLY A 245 -10.45 -0.75 13.02
C GLY A 245 -11.29 0.53 13.02
N LEU A 246 -10.71 1.63 13.51
CA LEU A 246 -11.32 2.96 13.40
C LEU A 246 -11.59 3.31 11.94
N THR A 247 -12.74 3.92 11.69
CA THR A 247 -13.12 4.51 10.40
C THR A 247 -12.95 6.03 10.45
N LEU A 248 -12.96 6.69 9.29
CA LEU A 248 -12.98 8.15 9.21
C LEU A 248 -14.22 8.74 9.89
N THR A 249 -15.35 8.03 9.87
CA THR A 249 -16.54 8.40 10.66
C THR A 249 -16.24 8.39 12.16
N ASP A 250 -15.54 7.37 12.66
CA ASP A 250 -15.15 7.30 14.08
C ASP A 250 -14.17 8.40 14.46
N VAL A 251 -13.20 8.72 13.59
CA VAL A 251 -12.30 9.86 13.78
C VAL A 251 -13.12 11.14 13.93
N CYS A 252 -14.04 11.41 13.01
CA CYS A 252 -14.88 12.61 13.10
C CYS A 252 -15.78 12.64 14.33
N ASN A 253 -16.27 11.48 14.79
CA ASN A 253 -17.02 11.37 16.05
C ASN A 253 -16.16 11.64 17.30
N ILE A 254 -14.84 11.41 17.23
CA ILE A 254 -13.91 11.79 18.30
C ILE A 254 -13.70 13.30 18.28
N PHE A 255 -13.45 13.88 17.11
CA PHE A 255 -13.20 15.31 16.92
C PHE A 255 -14.46 16.19 17.02
N SER A 256 -15.65 15.59 17.20
CA SER A 256 -16.88 16.32 17.54
C SER A 256 -17.13 16.39 19.06
N ARG A 257 -16.30 15.76 19.90
CA ARG A 257 -16.51 15.72 21.36
C ARG A 257 -15.93 16.97 22.02
N GLY A 258 -16.76 17.97 22.25
CA GLY A 258 -16.35 19.21 22.91
C GLY A 258 -15.56 20.15 22.00
N ASN A 259 -14.86 21.13 22.60
CA ASN A 259 -14.25 22.26 21.89
C ASN A 259 -12.72 22.33 22.03
N ASP A 260 -12.07 21.31 22.62
CA ASP A 260 -10.61 21.27 22.78
C ASP A 260 -10.00 20.27 21.79
N SER A 261 -9.51 20.78 20.66
CA SER A 261 -8.93 19.98 19.58
C SER A 261 -7.66 19.24 20.00
N LEU A 262 -6.89 19.74 20.96
CA LEU A 262 -5.70 19.04 21.46
C LEU A 262 -6.12 17.83 22.30
N ALA A 263 -7.11 17.98 23.16
CA ALA A 263 -7.65 16.86 23.94
C ALA A 263 -8.29 15.78 23.04
N GLN A 264 -8.99 16.19 21.97
CA GLN A 264 -9.55 15.28 20.97
C GLN A 264 -8.46 14.49 20.24
N LEU A 265 -7.35 15.14 19.90
CA LEU A 265 -6.21 14.46 19.29
C LEU A 265 -5.57 13.45 20.24
N VAL A 266 -5.45 13.77 21.54
CA VAL A 266 -4.96 12.82 22.54
C VAL A 266 -5.90 11.61 22.66
N ASP A 267 -7.22 11.82 22.65
CA ASP A 267 -8.20 10.72 22.64
C ASP A 267 -8.04 9.84 21.39
N PHE A 268 -7.98 10.46 20.21
CA PHE A 268 -7.75 9.75 18.95
C PHE A 268 -6.45 8.95 18.96
N VAL A 269 -5.32 9.57 19.33
CA VAL A 269 -4.01 8.91 19.38
C VAL A 269 -4.05 7.71 20.33
N ASN A 270 -4.69 7.83 21.50
CA ASN A 270 -4.77 6.72 22.46
C ASN A 270 -5.65 5.56 21.96
N GLN A 271 -6.66 5.83 21.14
CA GLN A 271 -7.49 4.80 20.53
C GLN A 271 -6.84 4.17 19.28
N ALA A 272 -6.09 4.96 18.51
CA ALA A 272 -5.50 4.53 17.25
C ALA A 272 -4.12 3.88 17.41
N LYS A 273 -3.34 4.28 18.42
CA LYS A 273 -1.99 3.73 18.63
C LYS A 273 -2.07 2.27 19.04
N THR A 274 -1.13 1.50 18.52
CA THR A 274 -1.02 0.05 18.79
C THR A 274 0.18 -0.27 19.69
N LYS A 275 1.08 0.70 19.85
CA LYS A 275 2.22 0.70 20.77
C LYS A 275 1.92 1.56 22.00
N PRO A 276 2.58 1.30 23.15
CA PRO A 276 2.42 2.13 24.35
C PRO A 276 2.91 3.57 24.17
N CYS A 277 3.77 3.82 23.17
CA CYS A 277 4.40 5.09 22.87
C CYS A 277 4.41 5.36 21.35
N LEU A 278 4.65 6.62 20.96
CA LEU A 278 4.82 7.02 19.56
C LEU A 278 6.31 7.04 19.17
N ASP A 279 6.64 6.50 17.99
CA ASP A 279 8.01 6.50 17.49
C ASP A 279 8.49 7.96 17.35
N SER A 280 9.73 8.24 17.76
CA SER A 280 10.19 9.63 18.02
C SER A 280 11.71 9.78 17.99
N ASN A 281 12.42 8.83 17.38
CA ASN A 281 13.88 8.87 17.29
C ASN A 281 14.33 8.51 15.88
N PHE A 282 15.08 9.40 15.26
CA PHE A 282 15.58 9.21 13.91
C PHE A 282 16.76 8.23 13.86
N GLN A 283 17.71 8.35 14.79
CA GLN A 283 18.91 7.50 14.82
C GLN A 283 19.57 7.46 16.20
N GLY A 284 20.48 6.51 16.42
CA GLY A 284 21.34 6.40 17.59
C GLY A 284 20.73 5.65 18.77
N THR A 285 19.56 5.02 18.60
CA THR A 285 18.94 4.15 19.62
C THR A 285 18.37 2.89 18.96
N PRO A 286 18.25 1.77 19.69
CA PRO A 286 17.45 0.65 19.23
C PRO A 286 16.04 1.11 18.83
N ASN A 287 15.50 0.56 17.74
CA ASN A 287 14.24 0.96 17.13
C ASN A 287 14.19 2.40 16.57
N GLY A 288 15.32 3.09 16.49
CA GLY A 288 15.42 4.32 15.72
C GLY A 288 15.23 4.03 14.23
N THR A 289 14.75 5.05 13.52
CA THR A 289 14.49 5.00 12.07
C THR A 289 15.66 4.38 11.30
N VAL A 290 16.85 4.97 11.40
CA VAL A 290 18.03 4.50 10.66
C VAL A 290 18.38 3.07 11.03
N GLU A 291 18.30 2.70 12.31
CA GLU A 291 18.61 1.35 12.78
C GLU A 291 17.65 0.30 12.21
N VAL A 292 16.34 0.59 12.19
CA VAL A 292 15.32 -0.34 11.70
C VAL A 292 15.48 -0.60 10.20
N LEU A 293 15.71 0.44 9.38
CA LEU A 293 15.88 0.24 7.93
C LEU A 293 17.28 -0.24 7.55
N SER A 294 18.27 -0.12 8.44
CA SER A 294 19.61 -0.66 8.21
C SER A 294 19.69 -2.17 8.42
N GLU A 295 18.70 -2.77 9.09
CA GLU A 295 18.65 -4.23 9.27
C GLU A 295 18.45 -4.94 7.93
N THR A 296 19.41 -5.78 7.56
CA THR A 296 19.43 -6.50 6.28
C THR A 296 18.91 -7.92 6.39
N ALA A 297 18.87 -8.48 7.60
CA ALA A 297 18.26 -9.77 7.85
C ALA A 297 16.73 -9.62 7.80
N PHE A 298 16.09 -10.36 6.89
CA PHE A 298 14.65 -10.44 6.87
C PHE A 298 14.15 -11.20 8.11
N ASP A 299 13.36 -10.53 8.93
CA ASP A 299 12.80 -11.04 10.19
C ASP A 299 11.54 -11.89 9.99
N GLY A 300 11.16 -12.16 8.73
CA GLY A 300 9.90 -12.82 8.38
C GLY A 300 8.70 -11.88 8.32
N LYS A 301 8.86 -10.58 8.62
CA LYS A 301 7.74 -9.69 8.96
C LYS A 301 7.83 -8.32 8.29
N SER A 302 8.93 -7.59 8.46
CA SER A 302 9.11 -6.22 7.97
C SER A 302 9.62 -6.22 6.54
N SER A 303 8.93 -5.47 5.68
CA SER A 303 9.30 -5.25 4.27
C SER A 303 9.66 -3.78 3.99
N SER A 304 9.74 -2.99 5.05
CA SER A 304 9.89 -1.54 5.01
C SER A 304 11.21 -1.14 4.38
N ARG A 305 12.29 -1.88 4.63
CA ARG A 305 13.61 -1.59 4.04
C ARG A 305 13.58 -1.70 2.52
N GLN A 306 13.01 -2.78 1.98
CA GLN A 306 12.97 -3.04 0.54
C GLN A 306 12.10 -2.01 -0.16
N TRP A 307 10.93 -1.72 0.40
CA TRP A 307 10.05 -0.67 -0.10
C TRP A 307 10.75 0.69 -0.10
N PHE A 308 11.38 1.08 1.02
CA PHE A 308 12.09 2.35 1.10
C PHE A 308 13.30 2.42 0.16
N TYR A 309 13.92 1.29 -0.16
CA TYR A 309 14.96 1.26 -1.18
C TYR A 309 14.38 1.57 -2.58
N GLN A 310 13.20 1.03 -2.94
CA GLN A 310 12.55 1.35 -4.22
C GLN A 310 12.15 2.82 -4.29
N THR A 311 11.62 3.38 -3.20
CA THR A 311 11.26 4.81 -3.15
C THR A 311 12.47 5.72 -3.29
N CYS A 312 13.62 5.36 -2.69
CA CYS A 312 14.87 6.11 -2.82
C CYS A 312 15.52 6.03 -4.22
N ASN A 313 15.17 5.04 -5.05
CA ASN A 313 15.77 4.86 -6.37
C ASN A 313 14.84 5.26 -7.52
N GLU A 314 13.60 4.81 -7.52
CA GLU A 314 12.70 4.87 -8.69
C GLU A 314 11.47 5.74 -8.44
N PHE A 315 10.70 5.42 -7.39
CA PHE A 315 9.32 5.91 -7.29
C PHE A 315 9.17 7.27 -6.61
N GLY A 316 10.05 7.57 -5.64
CA GLY A 316 9.74 8.61 -4.67
C GLY A 316 8.59 8.18 -3.77
N TYR A 317 7.51 8.95 -3.73
CA TYR A 317 6.37 8.78 -2.84
C TYR A 317 6.65 9.17 -1.39
N PHE A 318 7.53 10.13 -1.17
CA PHE A 318 7.74 10.68 0.16
C PHE A 318 6.52 11.50 0.56
N GLN A 319 5.69 10.92 1.42
CA GLN A 319 4.48 11.54 1.94
C GLN A 319 4.85 12.68 2.90
N THR A 320 4.56 13.90 2.50
CA THR A 320 4.85 15.12 3.26
C THR A 320 3.57 15.85 3.65
N ALA A 321 3.70 16.94 4.42
CA ALA A 321 2.57 17.78 4.80
C ALA A 321 2.83 19.27 4.46
N THR A 322 3.50 19.54 3.34
CA THR A 322 3.96 20.90 2.97
C THR A 322 2.87 21.78 2.33
N THR A 323 1.75 21.17 1.93
CA THR A 323 0.62 21.82 1.24
C THR A 323 -0.41 22.39 2.22
N LYS A 324 -0.95 23.60 1.95
CA LYS A 324 -2.00 24.24 2.78
C LYS A 324 -3.40 23.68 2.52
N GLN A 325 -3.55 22.83 1.51
CA GLN A 325 -4.79 22.18 1.11
C GLN A 325 -5.11 20.98 2.01
N SER A 326 -4.15 20.58 2.84
CA SER A 326 -4.27 19.52 3.83
C SER A 326 -4.43 20.10 5.24
N PRO A 327 -5.20 19.49 6.16
CA PRO A 327 -5.29 19.95 7.55
C PRO A 327 -3.98 19.66 8.33
N PHE A 328 -3.02 18.97 7.72
CA PHE A 328 -1.72 18.62 8.29
C PHE A 328 -0.61 19.61 7.97
N TRP A 329 -0.90 20.65 7.17
CA TRP A 329 0.03 21.74 6.86
C TRP A 329 0.75 22.40 8.06
N PRO A 330 0.20 22.39 9.30
CA PRO A 330 0.92 22.92 10.45
C PRO A 330 2.16 22.11 10.84
N LEU A 331 2.28 20.83 10.47
CA LEU A 331 3.40 19.96 10.81
C LEU A 331 4.66 20.33 10.01
N LYS A 332 5.53 21.20 10.57
CA LYS A 332 6.65 21.79 9.82
C LYS A 332 7.83 20.88 9.58
N THR A 333 7.92 19.76 10.30
CA THR A 333 9.06 18.85 10.15
C THR A 333 8.80 17.74 9.12
N GLN A 334 7.57 17.63 8.61
CA GLN A 334 7.16 16.71 7.54
C GLN A 334 7.56 17.21 6.15
N THR A 335 8.87 17.38 5.95
CA THR A 335 9.48 17.86 4.68
C THR A 335 10.11 16.71 3.90
N LEU A 336 10.24 16.88 2.57
CA LEU A 336 10.94 15.93 1.69
C LEU A 336 12.33 15.56 2.21
N GLN A 337 13.07 16.54 2.73
CA GLN A 337 14.40 16.32 3.29
C GLN A 337 14.37 15.36 4.48
N ASN A 338 13.48 15.59 5.44
CA ASN A 338 13.47 14.87 6.70
C ASN A 338 12.88 13.46 6.57
N VAL A 339 11.76 13.33 5.86
CA VAL A 339 11.00 12.07 5.79
C VAL A 339 11.43 11.16 4.63
N GLY A 340 12.29 11.66 3.73
CA GLY A 340 12.73 10.97 2.52
C GLY A 340 14.25 11.00 2.34
N LEU A 341 14.78 12.13 1.85
CA LEU A 341 16.16 12.21 1.36
C LEU A 341 17.20 11.89 2.43
N GLU A 342 17.00 12.35 3.67
CA GLU A 342 17.94 12.05 4.75
C GLU A 342 17.92 10.56 5.12
N VAL A 343 16.75 9.90 5.04
CA VAL A 343 16.64 8.45 5.24
C VAL A 343 17.38 7.71 4.13
N CYS A 344 17.17 8.09 2.87
CA CYS A 344 17.88 7.50 1.72
C CYS A 344 19.40 7.59 1.86
N LYS A 345 19.88 8.75 2.26
CA LYS A 345 21.30 9.01 2.47
C LYS A 345 21.88 8.20 3.63
N ARG A 346 21.24 8.20 4.80
CA ARG A 346 21.82 7.57 6.00
C ARG A 346 21.67 6.04 6.02
N VAL A 347 20.61 5.51 5.43
CA VAL A 347 20.34 4.06 5.43
C VAL A 347 21.02 3.38 4.24
N PHE A 348 20.88 3.95 3.04
CA PHE A 348 21.30 3.29 1.79
C PHE A 348 22.55 3.92 1.16
N GLY A 349 23.06 5.04 1.68
CA GLY A 349 24.16 5.78 1.06
C GLY A 349 23.75 6.46 -0.25
N ILE A 350 22.45 6.61 -0.51
CA ILE A 350 21.91 7.22 -1.73
C ILE A 350 21.74 8.72 -1.48
N ALA A 351 22.68 9.51 -1.99
CA ALA A 351 22.60 10.97 -1.92
C ALA A 351 21.89 11.61 -3.14
N ALA A 352 21.69 10.83 -4.21
CA ALA A 352 20.91 11.25 -5.36
C ALA A 352 19.41 11.21 -5.04
N HIS A 353 18.64 12.06 -5.72
CA HIS A 353 17.19 12.00 -5.72
C HIS A 353 16.73 10.78 -6.55
N PRO A 354 15.57 10.16 -6.24
CA PRO A 354 15.00 9.08 -7.05
C PRO A 354 14.74 9.51 -8.50
N ASP A 355 15.00 8.62 -9.45
CA ASP A 355 14.76 8.84 -10.88
C ASP A 355 13.28 8.66 -11.26
N THR A 356 12.45 9.53 -10.69
CA THR A 356 11.01 9.55 -10.95
C THR A 356 10.70 9.93 -12.39
N LEU A 357 11.52 10.76 -13.02
CA LEU A 357 11.36 11.14 -14.43
C LEU A 357 11.63 9.93 -15.35
N GLY A 358 12.74 9.22 -15.16
CA GLY A 358 13.06 8.02 -15.91
C GLY A 358 11.98 6.95 -15.73
N THR A 359 11.51 6.74 -14.50
CA THR A 359 10.40 5.82 -14.19
C THR A 359 9.12 6.20 -14.94
N ASN A 360 8.71 7.47 -14.90
CA ASN A 360 7.52 7.94 -15.60
C ASN A 360 7.64 7.82 -17.13
N ILE A 361 8.80 8.13 -17.70
CA ILE A 361 9.06 8.00 -19.14
C ILE A 361 9.00 6.52 -19.56
N TYR A 362 9.62 5.65 -18.75
CA TYR A 362 9.72 4.24 -19.07
C TYR A 362 8.36 3.53 -19.01
N TYR A 363 7.55 3.80 -17.98
CA TYR A 363 6.25 3.14 -17.79
C TYR A 363 5.06 3.91 -18.37
N GLY A 364 5.24 5.15 -18.82
CA GLY A 364 4.19 5.99 -19.41
C GLY A 364 3.32 6.75 -18.41
N SER A 365 3.46 6.49 -17.09
CA SER A 365 2.75 7.23 -16.03
C SER A 365 1.22 7.23 -16.24
N LEU A 366 0.54 8.37 -16.07
CA LEU A 366 -0.90 8.52 -16.37
C LEU A 366 -1.22 8.64 -17.87
N ASP A 367 -0.22 8.77 -18.75
CA ASP A 367 -0.34 8.75 -20.21
C ASP A 367 0.01 7.37 -20.79
N ILE A 368 -0.11 6.32 -19.96
CA ILE A 368 0.25 4.96 -20.31
C ILE A 368 -0.59 4.43 -21.48
N THR A 369 0.09 3.84 -22.47
CA THR A 369 -0.57 3.16 -23.59
C THR A 369 -0.62 1.66 -23.33
N VAL A 370 -1.73 1.20 -22.75
CA VAL A 370 -1.98 -0.22 -22.47
C VAL A 370 -3.31 -0.65 -23.02
N ASP A 371 -3.36 -1.91 -23.44
CA ASP A 371 -4.53 -2.55 -24.01
C ASP A 371 -5.15 -3.54 -23.00
N HIS A 372 -6.48 -3.64 -22.95
CA HIS A 372 -7.23 -4.54 -22.06
C HIS A 372 -6.90 -4.37 -20.56
N VAL A 373 -6.98 -3.14 -20.02
CA VAL A 373 -6.71 -2.87 -18.60
C VAL A 373 -7.83 -2.07 -17.95
N VAL A 374 -8.31 -2.50 -16.80
CA VAL A 374 -9.17 -1.65 -15.97
C VAL A 374 -8.40 -1.15 -14.75
N PHE A 375 -8.66 0.09 -14.35
CA PHE A 375 -8.02 0.75 -13.22
C PHE A 375 -9.04 1.11 -12.13
N PRO A 376 -9.40 0.17 -11.24
CA PRO A 376 -10.18 0.47 -10.05
C PRO A 376 -9.43 1.42 -9.12
N SER A 377 -10.09 2.42 -8.56
CA SER A 377 -9.51 3.28 -7.51
C SER A 377 -10.60 3.88 -6.65
N GLY A 378 -10.35 3.99 -5.34
CA GLY A 378 -11.30 4.55 -4.39
C GLY A 378 -11.12 6.05 -4.16
N THR A 379 -12.21 6.80 -3.96
CA THR A 379 -12.13 8.24 -3.71
C THR A 379 -11.53 8.61 -2.35
N VAL A 380 -11.54 7.67 -1.39
CA VAL A 380 -11.03 7.87 -0.02
C VAL A 380 -9.58 7.37 0.11
N ASP A 381 -9.14 6.52 -0.81
CA ASP A 381 -7.76 6.03 -0.87
C ASP A 381 -6.77 7.16 -1.19
N PRO A 382 -5.83 7.50 -0.30
CA PRO A 382 -4.86 8.56 -0.59
C PRO A 382 -3.99 8.32 -1.83
N TRP A 383 -3.78 7.07 -2.23
CA TRP A 383 -2.97 6.74 -3.42
C TRP A 383 -3.66 7.06 -4.74
N HIS A 384 -4.99 7.24 -4.76
CA HIS A 384 -5.72 7.48 -6.01
C HIS A 384 -5.25 8.73 -6.76
N PHE A 385 -4.64 9.69 -6.05
CA PHE A 385 -4.11 10.91 -6.65
C PHE A 385 -3.05 10.61 -7.72
N LEU A 386 -2.25 9.56 -7.52
CA LEU A 386 -1.21 9.11 -8.44
C LEU A 386 -1.69 8.02 -9.40
N ALA A 387 -2.96 7.62 -9.30
CA ALA A 387 -3.57 6.57 -10.10
C ALA A 387 -4.41 7.14 -11.26
N VAL A 388 -4.85 6.25 -12.14
CA VAL A 388 -5.83 6.58 -13.19
C VAL A 388 -7.17 6.93 -12.53
N GLN A 389 -7.63 8.15 -12.77
CA GLN A 389 -8.87 8.70 -12.22
C GLN A 389 -9.96 8.76 -13.28
N ASN A 390 -11.20 9.08 -12.87
CA ASN A 390 -12.31 9.22 -13.81
C ASN A 390 -12.10 10.34 -14.86
N THR A 391 -11.23 11.31 -14.55
CA THR A 391 -10.87 12.42 -15.44
C THR A 391 -9.63 12.14 -16.29
N THR A 392 -8.95 11.01 -16.08
CA THR A 392 -7.77 10.63 -16.85
C THR A 392 -8.17 10.19 -18.25
N HIS A 393 -7.57 10.81 -19.27
CA HIS A 393 -7.73 10.41 -20.66
C HIS A 393 -6.91 9.14 -20.95
N MET A 394 -7.57 8.07 -21.41
CA MET A 394 -6.90 6.82 -21.76
C MET A 394 -6.62 6.75 -23.27
N ASN A 395 -5.41 6.33 -23.63
CA ASN A 395 -4.97 6.24 -25.02
C ASN A 395 -5.59 5.08 -25.81
N MET A 396 -6.12 4.07 -25.10
CA MET A 396 -6.76 2.89 -25.68
C MET A 396 -8.19 2.75 -25.16
N ALA A 397 -9.16 2.50 -26.04
CA ALA A 397 -10.57 2.33 -25.66
C ALA A 397 -10.84 1.07 -24.81
N THR A 398 -9.94 0.09 -24.89
CA THR A 398 -9.95 -1.14 -24.09
C THR A 398 -9.34 -0.94 -22.70
N ALA A 399 -8.80 0.25 -22.41
CA ALA A 399 -8.34 0.65 -21.10
C ALA A 399 -9.27 1.70 -20.49
N ARG A 400 -9.67 1.52 -19.23
CA ARG A 400 -10.62 2.46 -18.59
C ARG A 400 -10.49 2.56 -17.06
N PRO A 401 -10.75 3.75 -16.48
CA PRO A 401 -10.92 3.90 -15.04
C PRO A 401 -12.19 3.19 -14.54
N ILE A 402 -12.15 2.72 -13.28
CA ILE A 402 -13.31 2.34 -12.49
C ILE A 402 -13.19 3.09 -11.16
N PHE A 403 -13.70 4.32 -11.11
CA PHE A 403 -13.56 5.18 -9.94
C PHE A 403 -14.70 4.95 -8.95
N ILE A 404 -14.38 4.54 -7.72
CA ILE A 404 -15.34 3.99 -6.76
C ILE A 404 -15.53 4.98 -5.61
N GLU A 405 -16.72 5.56 -5.54
CA GLU A 405 -17.07 6.54 -4.52
C GLU A 405 -17.15 5.93 -3.12
N GLY A 406 -16.58 6.66 -2.15
CA GLY A 406 -16.63 6.34 -0.72
C GLY A 406 -15.80 5.13 -0.29
N THR A 407 -14.95 4.58 -1.17
CA THR A 407 -14.13 3.40 -0.85
C THR A 407 -12.65 3.72 -0.72
N ALA A 408 -11.97 2.84 0.00
CA ALA A 408 -10.56 2.96 0.36
C ALA A 408 -9.68 2.05 -0.51
N HIS A 409 -8.42 1.89 -0.11
CA HIS A 409 -7.37 1.30 -0.93
C HIS A 409 -7.63 -0.19 -1.20
N CYS A 410 -7.64 -0.56 -2.47
CA CYS A 410 -7.84 -1.94 -2.95
C CYS A 410 -9.10 -2.66 -2.43
N ALA A 411 -10.11 -1.92 -1.97
CA ALA A 411 -11.32 -2.51 -1.40
C ALA A 411 -12.10 -3.40 -2.40
N ASP A 412 -11.98 -3.14 -3.69
CA ASP A 412 -12.55 -3.94 -4.78
C ASP A 412 -11.94 -5.34 -4.88
N MET A 413 -10.71 -5.54 -4.39
CA MET A 413 -10.03 -6.83 -4.42
C MET A 413 -10.53 -7.81 -3.36
N HIS A 414 -11.26 -7.36 -2.35
CA HIS A 414 -11.86 -8.26 -1.35
C HIS A 414 -13.07 -8.98 -1.93
N ALA A 415 -13.42 -10.15 -1.40
CA ALA A 415 -14.58 -10.89 -1.88
C ALA A 415 -15.91 -10.11 -1.70
N PRO A 416 -16.91 -10.34 -2.59
CA PRO A 416 -18.30 -9.89 -2.45
C PRO A 416 -18.86 -10.04 -1.05
N ASN A 417 -19.37 -8.93 -0.49
CA ASN A 417 -20.04 -8.95 0.80
C ASN A 417 -21.39 -8.23 0.69
N ALA A 418 -22.47 -9.00 0.59
CA ALA A 418 -23.82 -8.48 0.36
C ALA A 418 -24.34 -7.55 1.46
N THR A 419 -23.76 -7.56 2.66
CA THR A 419 -24.19 -6.67 3.76
C THR A 419 -23.28 -5.47 3.98
N LYS A 420 -22.07 -5.47 3.40
CA LYS A 420 -21.09 -4.38 3.54
C LYS A 420 -20.87 -3.59 2.25
N ASP A 421 -20.98 -4.24 1.08
CA ASP A 421 -20.70 -3.59 -0.19
C ASP A 421 -21.71 -2.46 -0.44
N SER A 422 -21.21 -1.24 -0.61
CA SER A 422 -22.02 -0.10 -1.04
C SER A 422 -22.53 -0.31 -2.47
N GLY A 423 -23.54 0.46 -2.89
CA GLY A 423 -24.00 0.46 -4.29
C GLY A 423 -22.88 0.73 -5.29
N HIS A 424 -21.94 1.62 -4.96
CA HIS A 424 -20.77 1.92 -5.78
C HIS A 424 -19.80 0.73 -5.86
N MET A 425 -19.58 0.00 -4.75
CA MET A 425 -18.74 -1.19 -4.74
C MET A 425 -19.35 -2.33 -5.56
N VAL A 426 -20.66 -2.55 -5.44
CA VAL A 426 -21.39 -3.53 -6.26
C VAL A 426 -21.27 -3.19 -7.75
N TRP A 427 -21.48 -1.92 -8.12
CA TRP A 427 -21.29 -1.45 -9.50
C TRP A 427 -19.86 -1.69 -9.99
N ALA A 428 -18.85 -1.33 -9.20
CA ALA A 428 -17.44 -1.49 -9.57
C ALA A 428 -17.08 -2.95 -9.84
N ARG A 429 -17.55 -3.87 -8.99
CA ARG A 429 -17.35 -5.32 -9.17
C ARG A 429 -18.02 -5.84 -10.44
N GLN A 430 -19.22 -5.35 -10.77
CA GLN A 430 -19.86 -5.66 -12.05
C GLN A 430 -19.04 -5.16 -13.25
N GLN A 431 -18.46 -3.96 -13.16
CA GLN A 431 -17.59 -3.41 -14.20
C GLN A 431 -16.32 -4.25 -14.37
N ILE A 432 -15.68 -4.63 -13.27
CA ILE A 432 -14.47 -5.47 -13.25
C ILE A 432 -14.79 -6.85 -13.85
N ALA A 433 -15.83 -7.54 -13.37
CA ALA A 433 -16.23 -8.85 -13.87
C ALA A 433 -16.55 -8.81 -15.38
N SER A 434 -17.26 -7.78 -15.84
CA SER A 434 -17.56 -7.60 -17.26
C SER A 434 -16.29 -7.39 -18.10
N ALA A 435 -15.30 -6.65 -17.59
CA ALA A 435 -14.03 -6.45 -18.28
C ALA A 435 -13.23 -7.75 -18.34
N VAL A 436 -13.07 -8.45 -17.21
CA VAL A 436 -12.37 -9.73 -17.15
C VAL A 436 -13.00 -10.75 -18.09
N ALA A 437 -14.33 -10.86 -18.13
CA ALA A 437 -15.02 -11.74 -19.07
C ALA A 437 -14.74 -11.39 -20.54
N ALA A 438 -14.75 -10.09 -20.88
CA ALA A 438 -14.40 -9.64 -22.22
C ALA A 438 -12.94 -9.98 -22.58
N PHE A 439 -12.01 -9.79 -21.64
CA PHE A 439 -10.59 -10.07 -21.85
C PHE A 439 -10.34 -11.56 -22.11
N VAL A 440 -10.94 -12.43 -21.29
CA VAL A 440 -10.86 -13.88 -21.47
C VAL A 440 -11.45 -14.31 -22.81
N HIS A 441 -12.63 -13.80 -23.19
CA HIS A 441 -13.26 -14.16 -24.48
C HIS A 441 -12.48 -13.66 -25.70
N SER A 442 -11.95 -12.43 -25.65
CA SER A 442 -11.22 -11.83 -26.77
C SER A 442 -9.98 -12.64 -27.18
N ALA A 443 -9.35 -13.30 -26.21
CA ALA A 443 -8.15 -14.07 -26.45
C ALA A 443 -8.42 -15.47 -26.97
N VAL A 444 -9.50 -16.11 -26.49
CA VAL A 444 -9.98 -17.37 -27.07
C VAL A 444 -10.41 -17.17 -28.54
N ALA A 445 -10.88 -15.98 -28.91
CA ALA A 445 -11.27 -15.66 -30.29
C ALA A 445 -10.07 -15.29 -31.20
N ALA A 446 -8.90 -15.05 -30.63
CA ALA A 446 -7.68 -14.67 -31.37
C ALA A 446 -6.76 -15.86 -31.68
N GLU A 447 -7.00 -17.02 -31.05
CA GLU A 447 -6.42 -18.34 -31.38
C GLU A 447 -7.27 -19.06 -32.43
#